data_AF-T0PAE8-F1
#
_entry.id   AF-T0PAE8-F1
#
_cell.length_a   1.000
_cell.length_b   1.000
_cell.length_c   1.000
_cell.angle_alpha   90.00
_cell.angle_beta   90.00
_cell.angle_gamma   90.00
#
_symmetry.space_group_name_H-M   'P 1'
#
loop_
_entity.id
_entity.type
_entity.pdbx_description
1 polymer ?
#
loop_
_entity_poly.entity_id
_entity_poly.type
_entity_poly.pdbx_seq_one_letter_code
_entity_poly.pdbx_strand_id
1 'polypeptide(L)' 'MESTMFAINSLKVMEIIDINTGSKLGYIKDFKINCENHKIESIVLPTEKNGWFGKSQDVEIPWEKIKKNRH' A
#
# COMPACT_ATOMS: atom_id res chain seq x y z
N MET A 1 -2.77 -21.76 14.48
CA MET A 1 -2.38 -20.96 13.31
C MET A 1 -1.17 -20.15 13.74
N GLU A 2 -0.01 -20.36 13.12
CA GLU A 2 1.12 -19.47 13.37
C GLU A 2 0.77 -18.05 12.90
N SER A 3 0.90 -17.10 13.82
CA SER A 3 0.76 -15.68 13.50
C SER A 3 2.07 -15.20 12.91
N THR A 4 2.13 -15.02 11.58
CA THR A 4 3.30 -14.42 10.96
C THR A 4 3.27 -12.91 11.17
N MET A 5 4.28 -12.38 11.87
CA MET A 5 4.46 -10.95 12.07
C MET A 5 5.45 -10.40 11.03
N PHE A 6 5.19 -9.20 10.52
CA PHE A 6 6.09 -8.48 9.62
C PHE A 6 6.40 -7.11 10.22
N ALA A 7 7.66 -6.71 10.14
CA ALA A 7 8.03 -5.34 10.44
C ALA A 7 7.36 -4.41 9.44
N ILE A 8 6.71 -3.33 9.90
CA ILE A 8 6.05 -2.36 9.02
C ILE A 8 7.03 -1.80 7.97
N ASN A 9 8.30 -1.60 8.36
CA ASN A 9 9.32 -1.13 7.45
C ASN A 9 9.64 -2.12 6.31
N SER A 10 9.51 -3.43 6.53
CA SER A 10 9.72 -4.41 5.45
C SER A 10 8.58 -4.43 4.44
N LEU A 11 7.39 -3.94 4.82
CA LEU A 11 6.28 -3.76 3.89
C LEU A 11 6.50 -2.57 2.95
N LYS A 12 7.23 -1.52 3.37
CA LYS A 12 7.50 -0.34 2.53
C LYS A 12 8.35 -0.66 1.29
N VAL A 13 9.17 -1.71 1.35
CA VAL A 13 9.98 -2.17 0.21
C VAL A 13 9.27 -3.18 -0.68
N MET A 14 8.05 -3.61 -0.32
CA MET A 14 7.24 -4.49 -1.15
C MET A 14 6.59 -3.72 -2.29
N GLU A 15 6.62 -4.32 -3.47
CA GLU A 15 5.96 -3.78 -4.65
C GLU A 15 4.45 -4.04 -4.59
N ILE A 16 3.66 -3.00 -4.87
CA ILE A 16 2.22 -3.08 -4.96
C ILE A 16 1.83 -3.21 -6.43
N ILE A 17 1.08 -4.26 -6.73
CA ILE A 17 0.67 -4.63 -8.08
C ILE A 17 -0.86 -4.74 -8.09
N ASP A 18 -1.49 -4.15 -9.11
CA ASP A 18 -2.92 -4.35 -9.36
C ASP A 18 -3.14 -5.77 -9.89
N ILE A 19 -3.96 -6.56 -9.18
CA ILE A 19 -4.25 -7.95 -9.52
C ILE A 19 -5.03 -8.11 -10.83
N ASN A 20 -5.81 -7.10 -11.24
CA ASN A 20 -6.66 -7.18 -12.43
C ASN A 20 -5.86 -6.85 -13.69
N THR A 21 -4.97 -5.86 -13.60
CA THR A 21 -4.21 -5.35 -14.75
C THR A 21 -2.77 -5.89 -14.81
N GLY A 22 -2.26 -6.44 -13.69
CA GLY A 22 -0.85 -6.81 -13.54
C GLY A 22 0.10 -5.60 -13.48
N SER A 23 -0.43 -4.38 -13.45
CA SER A 23 0.38 -3.17 -13.49
C SER A 23 1.00 -2.89 -12.13
N LYS A 24 2.28 -2.51 -12.13
CA LYS A 24 2.97 -1.99 -10.94
C LYS A 24 2.37 -0.63 -10.57
N LEU A 25 1.81 -0.55 -9.37
CA LEU A 25 1.29 0.69 -8.80
C LEU A 25 2.37 1.46 -8.02
N GLY A 26 3.44 0.78 -7.60
CA GLY A 26 4.58 1.40 -6.92
C GLY A 26 4.86 0.78 -5.55
N TYR A 27 5.32 1.60 -4.61
CA TYR A 27 5.68 1.21 -3.24
C TYR A 27 4.83 1.97 -2.23
N ILE A 28 4.67 1.40 -1.03
CA ILE A 28 3.93 2.05 0.05
C ILE A 28 4.68 3.30 0.50
N LYS A 29 4.05 4.47 0.36
CA LYS A 29 4.56 5.75 0.90
C LYS A 29 4.29 5.84 2.40
N ASP A 30 3.05 5.59 2.80
CA ASP A 30 2.62 5.70 4.19
C ASP A 30 1.49 4.72 4.58
N PHE A 31 1.24 4.60 5.88
CA PHE A 31 0.16 3.79 6.45
C PHE A 31 -0.78 4.67 7.27
N LYS A 32 -2.09 4.50 7.05
CA LYS A 32 -3.10 5.05 7.95
C LYS A 32 -3.36 4.04 9.05
N ILE A 33 -3.13 4.47 10.29
CA ILE A 33 -3.31 3.63 11.48
C ILE A 33 -4.46 4.19 12.30
N ASN A 34 -5.40 3.32 12.65
CA ASN A 34 -6.40 3.64 13.64
C ASN A 34 -5.76 3.56 15.03
N CYS A 35 -5.64 4.71 15.69
CA CYS A 35 -5.01 4.80 17.00
C CYS A 35 -5.85 4.22 18.15
N GLU A 36 -7.16 4.04 17.97
CA GLU A 36 -8.05 3.49 19.01
C GLU A 36 -7.93 1.96 19.10
N ASN A 37 -7.79 1.29 17.96
CA ASN A 37 -7.72 -0.18 17.89
C ASN A 37 -6.36 -0.73 17.43
N HIS A 38 -5.39 0.15 17.16
CA HIS A 38 -4.02 -0.16 16.74
C HIS A 38 -3.91 -1.02 15.46
N LYS A 39 -4.84 -0.84 14.51
CA LYS A 39 -4.84 -1.55 13.22
C LYS A 39 -4.53 -0.61 12.06
N ILE A 40 -3.97 -1.18 10.99
CA ILE A 40 -3.80 -0.49 9.72
C ILE A 40 -5.18 -0.43 9.03
N GLU A 41 -5.63 0.77 8.67
CA GLU A 41 -6.86 0.99 7.91
C GLU A 41 -6.62 1.01 6.40
N SER A 42 -5.50 1.62 5.98
CA SER A 42 -5.17 1.78 4.57
C SER A 42 -3.67 2.03 4.36
N ILE A 43 -3.22 1.84 3.12
CA ILE A 43 -1.91 2.29 2.65
C ILE A 43 -2.07 3.49 1.73
N VAL A 44 -1.05 4.33 1.67
CA VAL A 44 -0.97 5.45 0.76
C VAL A 44 0.09 5.15 -0.29
N LEU A 45 -0.29 5.22 -1.55
CA LEU A 45 0.60 5.10 -2.70
C LEU A 45 0.87 6.47 -3.33
N PRO A 46 2.10 6.74 -3.77
CA PRO A 46 2.35 7.91 -4.60
C PRO A 46 1.81 7.67 -6.01
N THR A 47 1.07 8.61 -6.59
CA THR A 47 0.76 8.57 -8.03
C THR A 47 1.97 9.06 -8.81
N GLU A 48 2.48 8.25 -9.74
CA GLU A 48 3.53 8.70 -10.66
C GLU A 48 3.01 9.84 -11.54
N LYS A 49 3.82 10.91 -11.63
CA LYS A 49 3.48 12.11 -12.37
C LYS A 49 3.47 11.83 -13.87
N ASN A 50 2.31 11.51 -14.42
CA ASN A 50 2.09 11.62 -15.86
C ASN A 50 1.87 13.09 -16.23
N GLY A 51 2.96 13.86 -16.34
CA GLY A 51 2.96 15.17 -17.02
C GLY A 51 3.11 16.42 -16.13
N TRP A 52 3.63 17.48 -16.74
CA TRP A 52 4.08 18.74 -16.13
C TRP A 52 2.99 19.63 -15.51
N PHE A 53 1.71 19.21 -15.49
CA PHE A 53 0.58 20.05 -15.04
C PHE A 53 -0.47 19.34 -14.17
N GLY A 54 -0.26 18.07 -13.79
CA GLY A 54 -1.18 17.36 -12.88
C GLY A 54 -0.78 17.53 -11.41
N LYS A 55 -1.71 17.98 -10.56
CA LYS A 55 -1.53 17.86 -9.09
C LYS A 55 -1.34 16.38 -8.75
N SER A 56 -0.18 16.01 -8.23
CA SER A 56 0.04 14.65 -7.71
C SER A 56 -0.91 14.43 -6.55
N GLN A 57 -1.90 13.55 -6.73
CA GLN A 57 -2.76 13.10 -5.65
C GLN A 57 -2.27 11.74 -5.21
N ASP A 58 -1.96 11.60 -3.93
CA ASP A 58 -1.69 10.29 -3.35
C ASP A 58 -2.97 9.44 -3.42
N VAL A 59 -2.83 8.14 -3.63
CA VAL A 59 -3.94 7.20 -3.67
C VAL A 59 -3.98 6.43 -2.36
N GLU A 60 -5.12 6.47 -1.67
CA GLU A 60 -5.38 5.66 -0.48
C GLU A 60 -6.04 4.33 -0.88
N ILE A 61 -5.45 3.21 -0.47
CA ILE A 61 -5.98 1.85 -0.69
C ILE A 61 -6.33 1.22 0.66
N PRO A 62 -7.61 0.91 0.93
CA PRO A 62 -8.03 0.24 2.15
C PRO A 62 -7.34 -1.12 2.36
N TRP A 63 -7.01 -1.44 3.60
CA TRP A 63 -6.26 -2.66 3.95
C TRP A 63 -7.00 -3.94 3.53
N GLU A 64 -8.33 -3.95 3.56
CA GLU A 64 -9.15 -5.09 3.14
C GLU A 64 -9.01 -5.43 1.64
N LYS A 65 -8.51 -4.50 0.82
CA LYS A 65 -8.25 -4.71 -0.61
C LYS A 65 -6.84 -5.23 -0.89
N ILE A 66 -5.98 -5.35 0.12
CA ILE A 66 -4.59 -5.75 -0.03
C ILE A 66 -4.45 -7.24 0.29
N LYS A 67 -3.91 -7.99 -0.66
CA LYS A 67 -3.56 -9.40 -0.47
C LYS A 67 -2.06 -9.56 -0.61
N LYS A 68 -1.40 -10.01 0.46
CA LYS A 68 0.02 -10.37 0.38
C LYS A 68 0.19 -11.58 -0.53
N ASN A 69 1.03 -11.44 -1.57
CA ASN A 69 1.43 -12.58 -2.39
C ASN A 69 2.30 -13.54 -1.55
N ARG A 70 2.03 -14.84 -1.65
CA ARG A 70 2.66 -15.90 -0.83
C ARG A 70 3.77 -16.67 -1.55
N HIS A 71 4.12 -16.26 -2.76
CA HIS A 71 5.25 -16.81 -3.49
C HIS A 71 6.58 -16.30 -2.95
#